data_AF-A0A6N7LW85-F1
#
_entry.id   AF-A0A6N7LW85-F1
#
_cell.length_a   1.000
_cell.length_b   1.000
_cell.length_c   1.000
_cell.angle_alpha   90.00
_cell.angle_beta   90.00
_cell.angle_gamma   90.00
#
_symmetry.space_group_name_H-M   'P 1'
#
loop_
_entity.id
_entity.type
_entity.pdbx_description
1 polymer ?
#
loop_
_entity_poly.entity_id
_entity_poly.type
_entity_poly.pdbx_seq_one_letter_code
_entity_poly.pdbx_strand_id
1 'polypeptide(L)'
;MRVWLMILTILLSLPVWAAQDGNEGLYEMAAPPDSAFIRVVNISQVQTTVAMDEWRQSLAPGQAGDYLYRPAGEAQLKVNDKPFTFSFEKRSVQTLVFDGASLVPHQDTYFNSRLKALLVMYNLSTQPASLQTSNGAVNVIGPLLSGTSGERQINGVKVSLKVALDSGAELPLQEVVLQRGRVYTVLVTPGSSGAEARLEETHVATTTP
;
A
#
# COMPACT_ATOMS: atom_id res chain seq x y z
N MET A 1 -71.57 -44.08 4.80
CA MET A 1 -71.32 -44.47 6.21
C MET A 1 -69.98 -43.90 6.65
N ARG A 2 -70.02 -43.07 7.70
CA ARG A 2 -69.03 -42.80 8.77
C ARG A 2 -67.54 -42.81 8.37
N VAL A 3 -66.92 -41.64 8.17
CA VAL A 3 -66.19 -40.81 9.18
C VAL A 3 -64.90 -41.50 9.66
N TRP A 4 -63.74 -40.90 9.38
CA TRP A 4 -62.83 -40.42 10.42
C TRP A 4 -61.78 -39.45 9.85
N LEU A 5 -61.81 -38.24 10.40
CA LEU A 5 -60.81 -37.18 10.26
C LEU A 5 -59.58 -37.61 11.09
N MET A 6 -58.37 -37.51 10.54
CA MET A 6 -57.15 -37.40 11.35
C MET A 6 -56.32 -36.23 10.83
N ILE A 7 -56.30 -35.18 11.66
CA ILE A 7 -55.45 -34.00 11.56
C ILE A 7 -54.07 -34.42 12.09
N LEU A 8 -53.03 -34.33 11.26
CA LEU A 8 -51.64 -34.47 11.69
C LEU A 8 -50.96 -33.09 11.61
N THR A 9 -50.91 -32.41 12.74
CA THR A 9 -50.18 -31.15 12.94
C THR A 9 -48.69 -31.47 13.02
N ILE A 10 -47.95 -31.30 11.93
CA ILE A 10 -46.48 -31.36 11.94
C ILE A 10 -45.97 -29.94 12.20
N LEU A 11 -45.55 -29.69 13.44
CA LEU A 11 -44.64 -28.58 13.77
C LEU A 11 -43.27 -28.89 13.14
N LEU A 12 -43.02 -28.33 11.96
CA LEU A 12 -41.67 -28.25 11.40
C LEU A 12 -40.96 -27.05 12.04
N SER A 13 -40.12 -27.35 13.03
CA SER A 13 -39.07 -26.48 13.52
C SER A 13 -38.10 -26.14 12.39
N LEU A 14 -38.25 -24.96 11.78
CA LEU A 14 -37.25 -24.41 10.89
C LEU A 14 -36.01 -24.08 11.73
N PRO A 15 -34.82 -24.65 11.45
CA PRO A 15 -33.60 -24.12 12.03
C PRO A 15 -33.45 -22.70 11.52
N VAL A 16 -33.46 -21.74 12.44
CA VAL A 16 -32.91 -20.39 12.21
C VAL A 16 -31.50 -20.62 11.73
N TRP A 17 -31.26 -20.44 10.44
CA TRP A 17 -29.91 -20.22 9.94
C TRP A 17 -29.53 -18.87 10.51
N ALA A 18 -28.82 -18.92 11.64
CA ALA A 18 -28.13 -17.75 12.16
C ALA A 18 -27.34 -17.17 10.99
N ALA A 19 -27.55 -15.87 10.75
CA ALA A 19 -26.67 -15.08 9.92
C ALA A 19 -25.24 -15.44 10.33
N GLN A 20 -24.50 -16.01 9.39
CA GLN A 20 -23.07 -16.12 9.51
C GLN A 20 -22.55 -14.69 9.33
N ASP A 21 -22.67 -13.89 10.39
CA ASP A 21 -21.82 -12.72 10.59
C ASP A 21 -20.41 -13.28 10.63
N GLY A 22 -19.80 -13.30 9.44
CA GLY A 22 -18.42 -13.68 9.21
C GLY A 22 -17.56 -12.74 10.02
N ASN A 23 -17.23 -13.19 11.22
CA ASN A 23 -16.13 -12.67 12.02
C ASN A 23 -14.80 -13.00 11.30
N GLU A 24 -14.59 -12.39 10.14
CA GLU A 24 -13.36 -12.41 9.34
C GLU A 24 -12.34 -11.43 9.91
N GLY A 25 -12.04 -11.53 11.21
CA GLY A 25 -11.17 -10.54 11.86
C GLY A 25 -10.42 -11.00 13.11
N LEU A 26 -10.37 -12.29 13.43
CA LEU A 26 -9.73 -12.74 14.67
C LEU A 26 -8.26 -13.15 14.58
N TYR A 27 -7.68 -13.27 13.39
CA TYR A 27 -6.24 -13.41 13.23
C TYR A 27 -5.80 -12.76 11.91
N GLU A 28 -5.65 -11.44 11.88
CA GLU A 28 -4.60 -10.88 11.02
C GLU A 28 -3.29 -11.47 11.58
N MET A 29 -2.73 -12.48 10.90
CA MET A 29 -1.45 -13.04 11.29
C MET A 29 -0.41 -11.94 11.15
N ALA A 30 -0.12 -11.26 12.25
CA ALA A 30 0.90 -10.23 12.29
C ALA A 30 2.25 -10.88 11.97
N ALA A 31 3.01 -10.26 11.06
CA ALA A 31 4.27 -10.82 10.58
C ALA A 31 5.24 -11.10 11.73
N PRO A 32 6.05 -12.17 11.71
CA PRO A 32 6.97 -12.50 12.80
C PRO A 32 7.87 -11.30 13.20
N PRO A 33 8.29 -11.23 14.47
CA PRO A 33 9.30 -10.25 14.90
C PRO A 33 10.52 -10.30 13.98
N ASP A 34 11.11 -9.13 13.72
CA ASP A 34 12.28 -8.96 12.85
C ASP A 34 12.08 -9.24 11.35
N SER A 35 10.84 -9.40 10.89
CA SER A 35 10.54 -9.52 9.45
C SER A 35 11.02 -8.29 8.67
N ALA A 36 11.47 -8.55 7.44
CA ALA A 36 11.59 -7.55 6.40
C ALA A 36 10.26 -7.45 5.65
N PHE A 37 9.84 -6.23 5.33
CA PHE A 37 8.65 -5.94 4.54
C PHE A 37 9.05 -5.35 3.20
N ILE A 38 8.51 -5.92 2.13
CA ILE A 38 8.86 -5.55 0.76
C ILE A 38 7.58 -5.29 -0.01
N ARG A 39 7.53 -4.17 -0.73
CA ARG A 39 6.56 -3.98 -1.81
C ARG A 39 7.26 -3.60 -3.11
N VAL A 40 6.55 -3.73 -4.21
CA VAL A 40 7.05 -3.32 -5.53
C VAL A 40 6.15 -2.24 -6.12
N VAL A 41 6.75 -1.22 -6.73
CA VAL A 41 6.05 -0.20 -7.51
C VAL A 41 6.43 -0.35 -8.97
N ASN A 42 5.46 -0.53 -9.85
CA ASN A 42 5.69 -0.59 -11.29
C ASN A 42 5.58 0.83 -11.88
N ILE A 43 6.69 1.41 -12.32
CA ILE A 43 6.68 2.68 -13.08
C ILE A 43 6.91 2.48 -14.58
N SER A 44 6.99 1.24 -15.04
CA SER A 44 7.01 0.93 -16.46
C SER A 44 5.66 1.20 -17.12
N GLN A 45 5.65 1.27 -18.45
CA GLN A 45 4.44 1.51 -19.24
C GLN A 45 3.62 0.23 -19.51
N VAL A 46 4.04 -0.92 -18.96
CA VAL A 46 3.40 -2.21 -19.20
C VAL A 46 2.99 -2.87 -17.88
N GLN A 47 1.95 -3.71 -17.94
CA GLN A 47 1.61 -4.56 -16.80
C GLN A 47 2.77 -5.50 -16.48
N THR A 48 3.07 -5.64 -15.20
CA THR A 48 4.22 -6.40 -14.71
C THR A 48 3.78 -7.42 -13.67
N THR A 49 4.28 -8.65 -13.78
CA THR A 49 4.08 -9.69 -12.78
C THR A 49 5.29 -9.74 -11.86
N VAL A 50 5.05 -9.64 -10.56
CA VAL A 50 6.06 -9.76 -9.52
C VAL A 50 5.84 -11.07 -8.78
N ALA A 51 6.90 -11.81 -8.50
CA ALA A 51 6.84 -13.06 -7.77
C ALA A 51 8.03 -13.24 -6.81
N MET A 52 7.79 -13.84 -5.66
CA MET A 52 8.82 -14.35 -4.74
C MET A 52 8.26 -15.60 -4.09
N ASP A 53 8.97 -16.72 -4.23
CA ASP A 53 8.48 -18.04 -3.83
C ASP A 53 7.07 -18.33 -4.39
N GLU A 54 6.07 -18.57 -3.54
CA GLU A 54 4.67 -18.78 -3.93
C GLU A 54 3.86 -17.48 -4.03
N TRP A 55 4.37 -16.36 -3.52
CA TRP A 55 3.70 -15.06 -3.59
C TRP A 55 3.83 -14.47 -4.99
N ARG A 56 2.70 -14.01 -5.57
CA ARG A 56 2.66 -13.35 -6.87
C ARG A 56 1.63 -12.23 -6.91
N GLN A 57 1.95 -11.15 -7.63
CA GLN A 57 1.05 -10.04 -7.87
C GLN A 57 1.21 -9.51 -9.30
N SER A 58 0.13 -8.97 -9.85
CA SER A 58 0.15 -8.25 -11.13
C SER A 58 -0.05 -6.76 -10.89
N LEU A 59 0.87 -5.94 -11.41
CA LEU A 59 0.92 -4.51 -11.20
C LEU A 59 0.71 -3.77 -12.53
N ALA A 60 -0.34 -2.98 -12.61
CA ALA A 60 -0.54 -2.04 -13.71
C ALA A 60 0.52 -0.91 -13.70
N PRO A 61 0.69 -0.16 -14.81
CA PRO A 61 1.53 1.03 -14.83
C PRO A 61 1.19 2.02 -13.70
N GLY A 62 2.23 2.47 -12.99
CA GLY A 62 2.16 3.37 -11.84
C GLY A 62 1.64 2.73 -10.54
N GLN A 63 1.31 1.44 -10.52
CA GLN A 63 0.71 0.77 -9.36
C GLN A 63 1.78 0.29 -8.36
N ALA A 64 1.50 0.47 -7.07
CA ALA A 64 2.17 -0.24 -5.98
C ALA A 64 1.44 -1.54 -5.64
N GLY A 65 2.21 -2.60 -5.41
CA GLY A 65 1.72 -3.86 -4.86
C GLY A 65 1.58 -3.82 -3.34
N ASP A 66 0.97 -4.88 -2.80
CA ASP A 66 0.90 -5.07 -1.36
C ASP A 66 2.27 -5.46 -0.78
N TYR A 67 2.40 -5.31 0.53
CA TYR A 67 3.59 -5.78 1.23
C TYR A 67 3.60 -7.29 1.37
N LEU A 68 4.72 -7.89 0.99
CA LEU A 68 5.15 -9.20 1.43
C LEU A 68 6.05 -9.04 2.66
N TYR A 69 5.89 -9.90 3.67
CA TYR A 69 6.88 -10.02 4.74
C TYR A 69 7.69 -11.30 4.59
N ARG A 70 8.95 -11.28 5.04
CA ARG A 70 9.84 -12.45 5.05
C ARG A 70 10.93 -12.34 6.13
N PRO A 71 11.59 -13.45 6.47
CA PRO A 71 12.83 -13.40 7.24
C PRO A 71 13.92 -12.58 6.55
N ALA A 72 14.84 -12.02 7.33
CA ALA A 72 16.02 -11.36 6.81
C ALA A 72 16.95 -12.33 6.06
N GLY A 73 17.81 -11.78 5.19
CA GLY A 73 18.76 -12.51 4.36
C GLY A 73 18.50 -12.35 2.87
N GLU A 74 19.27 -13.07 2.06
CA GLU A 74 19.17 -13.02 0.61
C GLU A 74 17.87 -13.67 0.10
N ALA A 75 17.30 -13.10 -0.97
CA ALA A 75 16.22 -13.71 -1.74
C ALA A 75 16.25 -13.25 -3.19
N GLN A 76 15.56 -14.03 -4.03
CA GLN A 76 15.23 -13.63 -5.40
C GLN A 76 13.80 -13.14 -5.49
N LEU A 77 13.64 -11.94 -6.01
CA LEU A 77 12.38 -11.44 -6.53
C LEU A 77 12.42 -11.61 -8.06
N LYS A 78 11.36 -12.17 -8.64
CA LYS A 78 11.18 -12.23 -10.09
C LYS A 78 10.24 -11.14 -10.55
N VAL A 79 10.61 -10.47 -11.62
CA VAL A 79 9.76 -9.50 -12.31
C VAL A 79 9.67 -9.93 -13.77
N ASN A 80 8.47 -10.32 -14.21
CA ASN A 80 8.24 -10.94 -15.52
C ASN A 80 9.22 -12.11 -15.78
N ASP A 81 9.31 -13.02 -14.80
CA ASP A 81 10.24 -14.17 -14.77
C ASP A 81 11.74 -13.86 -14.75
N LYS A 82 12.15 -12.59 -14.87
CA LYS A 82 13.53 -12.16 -14.72
C LYS A 82 13.90 -12.07 -13.23
N PRO A 83 14.94 -12.77 -12.76
CA PRO A 83 15.33 -12.73 -11.35
C PRO A 83 16.15 -11.48 -11.01
N PHE A 84 15.91 -10.96 -9.81
CA PHE A 84 16.68 -9.90 -9.15
C PHE A 84 16.99 -10.33 -7.72
N THR A 85 18.26 -10.28 -7.33
CA THR A 85 18.72 -10.70 -6.00
C THR A 85 18.81 -9.50 -5.07
N PHE A 86 18.28 -9.63 -3.86
CA PHE A 86 18.32 -8.61 -2.80
C PHE A 86 18.70 -9.23 -1.47
N SER A 87 19.38 -8.44 -0.64
CA SER A 87 19.55 -8.72 0.79
C SER A 87 18.56 -7.87 1.57
N PHE A 88 17.78 -8.53 2.42
CA PHE A 88 16.79 -7.87 3.25
C PHE A 88 17.23 -7.89 4.71
N GLU A 89 17.25 -6.73 5.33
CA GLU A 89 17.65 -6.58 6.72
C GLU A 89 16.51 -6.89 7.68
N LYS A 90 16.84 -7.27 8.92
CA LYS A 90 15.84 -7.43 9.98
C LYS A 90 15.11 -6.11 10.24
N ARG A 91 13.81 -6.18 10.54
CA ARG A 91 12.98 -5.01 10.88
C ARG A 91 13.08 -3.88 9.84
N SER A 92 13.14 -4.25 8.57
CA SER A 92 13.24 -3.30 7.46
C SER A 92 11.93 -3.20 6.70
N VAL A 93 11.68 -2.02 6.13
CA VAL A 93 10.60 -1.81 5.14
C VAL A 93 11.27 -1.30 3.88
N GLN A 94 11.00 -1.93 2.74
CA GLN A 94 11.61 -1.57 1.47
C GLN A 94 10.55 -1.47 0.38
N THR A 95 10.62 -0.38 -0.38
CA THR A 95 9.86 -0.18 -1.59
C THR A 95 10.80 -0.36 -2.79
N LEU A 96 10.55 -1.38 -3.60
CA LEU A 96 11.35 -1.67 -4.79
C LEU A 96 10.67 -1.08 -6.03
N VAL A 97 11.34 -0.19 -6.75
CA VAL A 97 10.77 0.49 -7.92
C VAL A 97 11.25 -0.18 -9.20
N PHE A 98 10.31 -0.68 -10.00
CA PHE A 98 10.58 -1.32 -11.29
C PHE A 98 10.33 -0.35 -12.45
N ASP A 99 11.38 -0.07 -13.22
CA ASP A 99 11.33 0.85 -14.37
C ASP A 99 11.08 0.17 -15.72
N GLY A 100 10.96 -1.15 -15.74
CA GLY A 100 10.89 -1.97 -16.97
C GLY A 100 12.17 -2.75 -17.26
N ALA A 101 13.30 -2.38 -16.65
CA ALA A 101 14.60 -2.99 -16.86
C ALA A 101 15.33 -3.34 -15.56
N SER A 102 15.27 -2.42 -14.60
CA SER A 102 15.95 -2.43 -13.31
C SER A 102 14.96 -2.37 -12.17
N LEU A 103 15.41 -2.83 -11.00
CA LEU A 103 14.63 -2.77 -9.77
C LEU A 103 15.46 -2.06 -8.70
N VAL A 104 15.04 -0.85 -8.33
CA VAL A 104 15.79 0.06 -7.46
C VAL A 104 15.18 0.05 -6.06
N PRO A 105 15.95 -0.28 -5.01
CA PRO A 105 15.45 -0.29 -3.65
C PRO A 105 15.40 1.13 -3.05
N HIS A 106 14.28 1.44 -2.40
CA HIS A 106 14.12 2.56 -1.48
C HIS A 106 13.94 2.02 -0.07
N GLN A 107 14.80 2.47 0.85
CA GLN A 107 14.69 2.12 2.24
C GLN A 107 13.67 3.03 2.92
N ASP A 108 12.66 2.42 3.54
CA ASP A 108 11.58 3.13 4.20
C ASP A 108 11.76 3.07 5.72
N THR A 109 11.19 4.06 6.41
CA THR A 109 11.16 4.05 7.87
C THR A 109 10.26 2.94 8.38
N TYR A 110 10.81 2.14 9.30
CA TYR A 110 10.02 1.20 10.09
C TYR A 110 9.13 1.97 11.07
N PHE A 111 7.87 2.19 10.69
CA PHE A 111 6.96 3.06 11.43
C PHE A 111 6.17 2.30 12.51
N ASN A 112 6.25 2.77 13.76
CA ASN A 112 5.55 2.17 14.90
C ASN A 112 4.86 3.20 15.83
N SER A 113 4.81 4.48 15.42
CA SER A 113 4.20 5.53 16.24
C SER A 113 2.69 5.38 16.31
N ARG A 114 2.13 5.37 17.52
CA ARG A 114 0.67 5.39 17.74
C ARG A 114 0.09 6.80 17.82
N LEU A 115 0.94 7.84 17.76
CA LEU A 115 0.55 9.23 18.04
C LEU A 115 0.46 10.09 16.77
N LYS A 116 1.11 9.67 15.70
CA LYS A 116 1.21 10.39 14.43
C LYS A 116 0.82 9.46 13.28
N ALA A 117 0.44 10.02 12.14
CA ALA A 117 0.47 9.35 10.86
C ALA A 117 1.86 9.55 10.24
N LEU A 118 2.32 8.61 9.40
CA LEU A 118 3.48 8.82 8.54
C LEU A 118 2.98 9.13 7.12
N LEU A 119 3.45 10.23 6.55
CA LEU A 119 3.24 10.55 5.14
C LEU A 119 4.57 10.38 4.41
N VAL A 120 4.60 9.56 3.37
CA VAL A 120 5.79 9.30 2.54
C VAL A 120 5.48 9.76 1.13
N MET A 121 6.44 10.40 0.46
CA MET A 121 6.35 10.76 -0.95
C MET A 121 7.52 10.13 -1.69
N TYR A 122 7.23 9.45 -2.80
CA TYR A 122 8.23 9.01 -3.76
C TYR A 122 8.09 9.85 -5.01
N ASN A 123 9.13 10.59 -5.35
CA ASN A 123 9.22 11.24 -6.64
C ASN A 123 9.85 10.27 -7.65
N LEU A 124 9.01 9.51 -8.35
CA LEU A 124 9.42 8.59 -9.41
C LEU A 124 9.23 9.20 -10.81
N SER A 125 8.90 10.49 -10.87
CA SER A 125 8.85 11.25 -12.11
C SER A 125 10.25 11.73 -12.52
N THR A 126 10.36 12.34 -13.70
CA THR A 126 11.62 12.85 -14.25
C THR A 126 12.00 14.26 -13.78
N GLN A 127 11.17 14.92 -12.97
CA GLN A 127 11.36 16.30 -12.55
C GLN A 127 11.35 16.43 -11.03
N PRO A 128 12.00 17.46 -10.46
CA PRO A 128 11.85 17.75 -9.04
C PRO A 128 10.38 18.01 -8.67
N ALA A 129 9.98 17.51 -7.50
CA ALA A 129 8.59 17.57 -7.04
C ALA A 129 8.52 17.87 -5.54
N SER A 130 7.49 18.61 -5.13
CA SER A 130 7.22 18.92 -3.73
C SER A 130 5.77 18.59 -3.38
N LEU A 131 5.53 18.01 -2.21
CA LEU A 131 4.20 17.82 -1.66
C LEU A 131 3.81 19.03 -0.84
N GLN A 132 2.69 19.66 -1.20
CA GLN A 132 2.20 20.88 -0.57
C GLN A 132 0.75 20.72 -0.12
N THR A 133 0.30 21.61 0.75
CA THR A 133 -1.15 21.82 0.93
C THR A 133 -1.78 22.26 -0.39
N SER A 134 -3.06 21.95 -0.61
CA SER A 134 -3.75 22.27 -1.87
C SER A 134 -3.66 23.75 -2.25
N ASN A 135 -3.66 24.64 -1.25
CA ASN A 135 -3.50 26.09 -1.42
C ASN A 135 -2.04 26.57 -1.59
N GLY A 136 -1.06 25.66 -1.56
CA GLY A 136 0.38 25.96 -1.69
C GLY A 136 1.01 26.66 -0.49
N ALA A 137 0.27 26.90 0.60
CA ALA A 137 0.77 27.69 1.73
C ALA A 137 1.86 26.97 2.55
N VAL A 138 1.85 25.64 2.56
CA VAL A 138 2.80 24.83 3.33
C VAL A 138 3.44 23.80 2.43
N ASN A 139 4.78 23.81 2.40
CA ASN A 139 5.57 22.73 1.85
C ASN A 139 5.70 21.59 2.89
N VAL A 140 5.08 20.45 2.60
CA VAL A 140 4.97 19.31 3.51
C VAL A 140 6.20 18.42 3.38
N ILE A 141 6.57 18.03 2.15
CA ILE A 141 7.75 17.22 1.82
C ILE A 141 8.39 17.78 0.54
N GLY A 142 9.72 17.87 0.51
CA GLY A 142 10.48 18.26 -0.67
C GLY A 142 11.08 19.66 -0.62
N PRO A 143 11.66 20.16 -1.72
CA PRO A 143 11.69 19.51 -3.05
C PRO A 143 12.49 18.21 -3.04
N LEU A 144 11.96 17.19 -3.71
CA LEU A 144 12.59 15.89 -3.92
C LEU A 144 13.08 15.80 -5.37
N LEU A 145 14.32 15.35 -5.57
CA LEU A 145 14.84 15.06 -6.90
C LEU A 145 14.16 13.82 -7.49
N SER A 146 14.27 13.65 -8.81
CA SER A 146 13.83 12.45 -9.52
C SER A 146 14.47 11.20 -8.89
N GLY A 147 13.67 10.17 -8.64
CA GLY A 147 14.10 8.90 -8.05
C GLY A 147 14.41 8.98 -6.56
N THR A 148 13.94 10.00 -5.84
CA THR A 148 14.13 10.12 -4.38
C THR A 148 12.81 10.07 -3.63
N SER A 149 12.87 9.68 -2.36
CA SER A 149 11.75 9.71 -1.43
C SER A 149 12.02 10.63 -0.24
N GLY A 150 10.95 11.06 0.40
CA GLY A 150 10.98 11.82 1.65
C GLY A 150 9.74 11.52 2.48
N GLU A 151 9.81 11.82 3.77
CA GLU A 151 8.74 11.45 4.71
C GLU A 151 8.53 12.49 5.80
N ARG A 152 7.33 12.48 6.39
CA ARG A 152 6.97 13.37 7.49
C ARG A 152 5.93 12.73 8.40
N GLN A 153 6.18 12.80 9.71
CA GLN A 153 5.16 12.47 10.70
C GLN A 153 4.20 13.64 10.90
N ILE A 154 2.90 13.38 10.79
CA ILE A 154 1.83 14.39 10.84
C ILE A 154 0.81 13.99 11.91
N ASN A 155 0.14 14.95 12.53
CA ASN A 155 -1.00 14.65 13.39
C ASN A 155 -2.12 13.99 12.57
N GLY A 156 -2.95 13.18 13.22
CA GLY A 156 -4.18 12.73 12.57
C GLY A 156 -5.09 13.92 12.31
N VAL A 157 -5.31 14.27 11.04
CA VAL A 157 -6.05 15.46 10.62
C VAL A 157 -6.51 15.28 9.18
N LYS A 158 -7.63 15.94 8.84
CA LYS A 158 -8.10 16.04 7.46
C LYS A 158 -7.18 16.98 6.67
N VAL A 159 -6.68 16.51 5.53
CA VAL A 159 -5.77 17.26 4.65
C VAL A 159 -6.22 17.19 3.20
N SER A 160 -6.04 18.30 2.49
CA SER A 160 -6.11 18.35 1.03
C SER A 160 -4.73 18.77 0.52
N LEU A 161 -4.13 17.95 -0.34
CA LEU A 161 -2.73 18.05 -0.75
C LEU A 161 -2.62 18.15 -2.28
N LYS A 162 -1.47 18.62 -2.76
CA LYS A 162 -1.08 18.56 -4.16
C LYS A 162 0.40 18.32 -4.31
N VAL A 163 0.81 17.75 -5.43
CA VAL A 163 2.23 17.71 -5.84
C VAL A 163 2.49 18.87 -6.79
N ALA A 164 3.46 19.71 -6.48
CA ALA A 164 3.96 20.75 -7.36
C ALA A 164 5.26 20.29 -8.03
N LEU A 165 5.30 20.32 -9.36
CA LEU A 165 6.48 20.00 -10.16
C LEU A 165 7.25 21.29 -10.50
N ASP A 166 8.55 21.15 -10.73
CA ASP A 166 9.42 22.29 -11.11
C ASP A 166 9.02 22.95 -12.45
N SER A 167 8.35 22.21 -13.34
CA SER A 167 7.72 22.76 -14.55
C SER A 167 6.53 23.71 -14.30
N GLY A 168 6.09 23.84 -13.04
CA GLY A 168 4.90 24.62 -12.65
C GLY A 168 3.59 23.83 -12.75
N ALA A 169 3.63 22.57 -13.19
CA ALA A 169 2.45 21.70 -13.16
C ALA A 169 2.07 21.34 -11.72
N GLU A 170 0.77 21.36 -11.43
CA GLU A 170 0.21 21.00 -10.14
C GLU A 170 -0.69 19.76 -10.29
N LEU A 171 -0.41 18.73 -9.49
CA LEU A 171 -1.12 17.46 -9.51
C LEU A 171 -1.95 17.35 -8.21
N PRO A 172 -3.26 17.62 -8.25
CA PRO A 172 -4.10 17.54 -7.06
C PRO A 172 -4.24 16.10 -6.58
N LEU A 173 -4.26 15.91 -5.26
CA LEU A 173 -4.50 14.62 -4.62
C LEU A 173 -5.91 14.57 -4.03
N GLN A 174 -6.43 13.35 -3.86
CA GLN A 174 -7.68 13.15 -3.14
C GLN A 174 -7.55 13.65 -1.70
N GLU A 175 -8.61 14.28 -1.21
CA GLU A 175 -8.70 14.69 0.18
C GLU A 175 -8.78 13.46 1.09
N VAL A 176 -8.02 13.46 2.19
CA VAL A 176 -7.91 12.32 3.08
C VAL A 176 -7.90 12.74 4.55
N VAL A 177 -8.44 11.88 5.41
CA VAL A 177 -8.31 12.02 6.87
C VAL A 177 -7.14 11.15 7.31
N LEU A 178 -6.00 11.77 7.62
CA LEU A 178 -4.86 11.04 8.12
C LEU A 178 -5.18 10.49 9.52
N GLN A 179 -4.95 9.20 9.73
CA GLN A 179 -5.16 8.55 11.01
C GLN A 179 -3.84 8.24 11.72
N ARG A 180 -3.84 8.35 13.04
CA ARG A 180 -2.64 8.02 13.85
C ARG A 180 -2.32 6.53 13.72
N GLY A 181 -1.05 6.18 13.67
CA GLY A 181 -0.60 4.80 13.47
C GLY A 181 -0.85 4.25 12.07
N ARG A 182 -1.12 5.11 11.09
CA ARG A 182 -1.23 4.74 9.67
C ARG A 182 -0.13 5.38 8.84
N VAL A 183 0.19 4.72 7.74
CA VAL A 183 1.15 5.21 6.74
C VAL A 183 0.38 5.57 5.48
N TYR A 184 0.68 6.72 4.90
CA TYR A 184 0.12 7.18 3.63
C TYR A 184 1.26 7.40 2.66
N THR A 185 1.15 6.85 1.46
CA THR A 185 2.13 7.01 0.40
C THR A 185 1.57 7.92 -0.69
N VAL A 186 2.36 8.91 -1.08
CA VAL A 186 2.17 9.68 -2.31
C VAL A 186 3.17 9.14 -3.34
N LEU A 187 2.67 8.62 -4.45
CA LEU A 187 3.49 8.19 -5.59
C LEU A 187 3.36 9.24 -6.69
N VAL A 188 4.49 9.81 -7.10
CA VAL A 188 4.56 10.64 -8.32
C VAL A 188 5.18 9.78 -9.41
N THR A 189 4.39 9.35 -10.38
CA THR A 189 4.81 8.39 -11.41
C THR A 189 4.79 9.01 -12.79
N PRO A 190 5.58 8.51 -13.75
CA PRO A 190 5.40 8.87 -15.16
C PRO A 190 4.05 8.34 -15.65
N GLY A 191 3.29 9.19 -16.33
CA GLY A 191 2.03 8.85 -17.00
C GLY A 191 2.09 9.16 -18.49
N SER A 192 1.03 8.80 -19.21
CA SER A 192 0.97 8.92 -20.67
C SER A 192 1.00 10.37 -21.19
N SER A 193 0.47 11.31 -20.41
CA SER A 193 0.37 12.74 -20.75
C SER A 193 1.23 13.65 -19.86
N GLY A 194 2.15 13.08 -19.09
CA GLY A 194 2.93 13.79 -18.07
C GLY A 194 2.99 13.01 -16.77
N ALA A 195 3.61 13.59 -15.73
CA ALA A 195 3.62 12.95 -14.42
C ALA A 195 2.22 12.92 -13.81
N GLU A 196 1.92 11.87 -13.06
CA GLU A 196 0.69 11.65 -12.32
C GLU A 196 1.02 11.51 -10.84
N ALA A 197 0.11 11.92 -9.96
CA ALA A 197 0.26 11.76 -8.53
C ALA A 197 -0.95 11.05 -7.92
N ARG A 198 -0.69 10.08 -7.04
CA ARG A 198 -1.72 9.35 -6.30
C ARG A 198 -1.36 9.28 -4.83
N LEU A 199 -2.38 9.33 -3.97
CA LEU A 199 -2.26 9.13 -2.54
C LEU A 199 -2.98 7.83 -2.18
N GLU A 200 -2.31 6.96 -1.43
CA GLU A 200 -2.86 5.69 -0.95
C GLU A 200 -2.55 5.48 0.53
N GLU A 201 -3.46 4.85 1.25
CA GLU A 201 -3.15 4.31 2.58
C GLU A 201 -2.35 3.02 2.41
N THR A 202 -1.26 2.93 3.15
CA THR A 202 -0.29 1.85 3.04
C THR A 202 -0.37 0.96 4.27
N HIS A 203 -0.77 -0.28 4.06
CA HIS A 203 -0.88 -1.28 5.12
C HIS A 203 0.42 -2.10 5.18
N VAL A 204 1.26 -1.81 6.17
CA VAL A 204 2.36 -2.71 6.54
C VAL A 204 1.90 -3.47 7.78
N ALA A 205 1.63 -4.77 7.62
CA ALA A 205 1.19 -5.65 8.71
C ALA A 205 2.33 -5.93 9.70
N THR A 206 2.76 -4.91 10.43
CA THR A 206 3.77 -5.05 11.48
C THR A 206 3.14 -5.58 12.76
N THR A 207 3.79 -6.51 13.46
CA THR A 207 3.40 -6.85 14.83
C THR A 207 3.43 -5.60 15.68
N THR A 208 2.34 -5.40 16.42
CA THR A 208 2.33 -4.44 17.51
C THR A 208 3.44 -4.82 18.50
N PRO A 209 4.36 -3.91 18.85
CA PRO A 209 5.40 -4.18 19.84
C PRO A 209 4.81 -4.44 21.23
#